data_AF-A0A4V3C8J3-F1
#
_entry.id   AF-A0A4V3C8J3-F1
#
_cell.length_a   1.000
_cell.length_b   1.000
_cell.length_c   1.000
_cell.angle_alpha   90.00
_cell.angle_beta   90.00
_cell.angle_gamma   90.00
#
_symmetry.space_group_name_H-M   'P 1'
#
loop_
_entity.id
_entity.type
_entity.pdbx_description
1 polymer ?
#
loop_
_entity_poly.entity_id
_entity_poly.type
_entity_poly.pdbx_seq_one_letter_code
_entity_poly.pdbx_strand_id
1 'polypeptide(L)'
;MSDDPLYSALGFTDSEWGLLVGLPQSVLTAASAASPDSARKTRAESAAGLDVISDARVSASPLVAAVAGAIVSRVGDPDLGEEPPVIEPSDPIAYAEDVLGRAAEANALLTVKAAQADAETYKHWLVEIAESVVGAASTGGMLGIGGETVTDTERAFRDDLANALAD
;
A
#
# COMPACT_ATOMS: atom_id res chain seq x y z
N MET A 1 18.93 29.03 -0.01
CA MET A 1 18.89 27.58 -0.23
C MET A 1 17.44 27.30 -0.60
N SER A 2 17.16 26.91 -1.83
CA SER A 2 15.78 26.57 -2.19
C SER A 2 15.44 25.30 -1.42
N ASP A 3 14.46 25.37 -0.52
CA ASP A 3 13.74 24.20 0.01
C ASP A 3 12.89 23.64 -1.14
N ASP A 4 13.55 23.12 -2.18
CA ASP A 4 12.85 22.47 -3.25
C ASP A 4 12.23 21.20 -2.68
N PRO A 5 10.91 20.99 -2.86
CA PRO A 5 10.24 19.83 -2.31
C PRO A 5 10.90 18.54 -2.81
N LEU A 6 10.96 17.53 -1.95
CA LEU A 6 11.67 16.27 -2.21
C LEU A 6 11.20 15.59 -3.52
N TYR A 7 9.92 15.74 -3.87
CA TYR A 7 9.36 15.25 -5.13
C TYR A 7 9.94 15.94 -6.37
N SER A 8 10.28 17.23 -6.28
CA SER A 8 10.88 18.00 -7.38
C SER A 8 12.32 17.56 -7.63
N ALA A 9 13.06 17.17 -6.58
CA ALA A 9 14.40 16.60 -6.72
C ALA A 9 14.39 15.21 -7.39
N LEU A 10 13.29 14.47 -7.24
CA LEU A 10 13.05 13.19 -7.90
C LEU A 10 12.41 13.33 -9.29
N GLY A 11 12.16 14.56 -9.75
CA GLY A 11 11.58 14.84 -11.07
C GLY A 11 10.07 14.66 -11.18
N PHE A 12 9.34 14.52 -10.07
CA PHE A 12 7.89 14.41 -10.04
C PHE A 12 7.22 15.78 -9.84
N THR A 13 5.99 15.90 -10.34
CA THR A 13 5.09 17.00 -10.00
C THR A 13 4.35 16.71 -8.69
N ASP A 14 3.73 17.72 -8.09
CA ASP A 14 2.96 17.54 -6.85
C ASP A 14 1.79 16.55 -7.02
N SER A 15 1.10 16.58 -8.16
CA SER A 15 -0.01 15.66 -8.45
C SER A 15 0.47 14.22 -8.66
N GLU A 16 1.57 14.04 -9.38
CA GLU A 16 2.22 12.74 -9.58
C GLU A 16 2.72 12.16 -8.25
N TRP A 17 3.35 13.00 -7.43
CA TRP A 17 3.80 12.62 -6.10
C TRP A 17 2.64 12.28 -5.17
N GLY A 18 1.54 13.03 -5.25
CA GLY A 18 0.30 12.72 -4.53
C GLY A 18 -0.25 11.34 -4.87
N LEU A 19 -0.17 10.94 -6.13
CA LEU A 19 -0.57 9.60 -6.58
C LEU A 19 0.37 8.51 -6.03
N LEU A 20 1.69 8.70 -6.12
CA LEU A 20 2.68 7.75 -5.60
C LEU A 20 2.62 7.64 -4.06
N VAL A 21 2.42 8.73 -3.34
CA VAL A 21 2.32 8.71 -1.87
C VAL A 21 0.97 8.19 -1.41
N GLY A 22 -0.11 8.45 -2.14
CA GLY A 22 -1.45 7.98 -1.77
C GLY A 22 -1.70 6.52 -2.08
N LEU A 23 -1.06 5.97 -3.12
CA LEU A 23 -1.34 4.62 -3.61
C LEU A 23 -1.10 3.51 -2.58
N PRO A 24 0.02 3.47 -1.81
CA PRO A 24 0.25 2.41 -0.82
C PRO A 24 -0.85 2.34 0.25
N GLN A 25 -1.34 3.48 0.73
CA GLN A 25 -2.43 3.53 1.70
C GLN A 25 -3.77 3.08 1.08
N SER A 26 -4.02 3.43 -0.19
CA SER A 26 -5.21 2.96 -0.89
C SER A 26 -5.17 1.46 -1.15
N VAL A 27 -3.99 0.89 -1.48
CA VAL A 27 -3.80 -0.55 -1.61
C VAL A 27 -4.06 -1.27 -0.29
N LEU A 28 -3.53 -0.75 0.82
CA LEU A 28 -3.82 -1.27 2.16
C LEU A 28 -5.33 -1.28 2.45
N THR A 29 -6.02 -0.17 2.15
CA THR A 29 -7.46 -0.03 2.37
C THR A 29 -8.27 -0.98 1.49
N ALA A 30 -7.91 -1.12 0.21
CA ALA A 30 -8.57 -2.02 -0.72
C ALA A 30 -8.35 -3.49 -0.34
N ALA A 31 -7.14 -3.86 0.06
CA ALA A 31 -6.82 -5.21 0.53
C ALA A 31 -7.62 -5.59 1.79
N SER A 32 -7.71 -4.67 2.77
CA SER A 32 -8.52 -4.91 3.97
C SER A 32 -10.02 -4.98 3.66
N ALA A 33 -10.51 -4.12 2.76
CA ALA A 33 -11.92 -4.12 2.34
C ALA A 33 -12.31 -5.35 1.49
N ALA A 34 -11.36 -5.97 0.80
CA ALA A 34 -11.57 -7.22 0.06
C ALA A 34 -11.75 -8.44 0.98
N SER A 35 -11.39 -8.33 2.27
CA SER A 35 -11.55 -9.42 3.24
C SER A 35 -12.97 -9.42 3.85
N PRO A 36 -13.76 -10.49 3.65
CA PRO A 36 -15.17 -10.55 4.08
C PRO A 36 -15.38 -10.61 5.61
N ASP A 37 -14.33 -10.87 6.40
CA ASP A 37 -14.39 -11.02 7.87
C ASP A 37 -13.82 -9.77 8.62
N SER A 38 -13.69 -8.66 7.89
CA SER A 38 -12.95 -7.43 8.24
C SER A 38 -13.46 -6.67 9.47
N ALA A 39 -14.75 -6.77 9.84
CA ALA A 39 -15.31 -6.02 10.97
C ALA A 39 -14.67 -6.34 12.34
N ARG A 40 -13.96 -7.47 12.49
CA ARG A 40 -13.25 -7.84 13.74
C ARG A 40 -11.71 -7.84 13.59
N LYS A 41 -11.18 -7.70 12.37
CA LYS A 41 -9.75 -7.88 12.02
C LYS A 41 -9.06 -6.63 11.42
N THR A 42 -9.81 -5.58 11.07
CA THR A 42 -9.30 -4.34 10.43
C THR A 42 -8.10 -3.69 11.12
N ARG A 43 -7.99 -3.73 12.46
CA ARG A 43 -6.84 -3.12 13.15
C ARG A 43 -5.53 -3.87 12.97
N ALA A 44 -5.54 -5.20 13.09
CA ALA A 44 -4.32 -5.99 12.96
C ALA A 44 -3.83 -6.00 11.50
N GLU A 45 -4.78 -6.05 10.57
CA GLU A 45 -4.56 -5.90 9.13
C GLU A 45 -3.96 -4.54 8.77
N SER A 46 -4.57 -3.45 9.27
CA SER A 46 -4.06 -2.09 9.03
C SER A 46 -2.68 -1.88 9.65
N ALA A 47 -2.45 -2.37 10.87
CA ALA A 47 -1.15 -2.29 11.53
C ALA A 47 -0.06 -3.01 10.73
N ALA A 48 -0.32 -4.23 10.27
CA ALA A 48 0.64 -4.99 9.48
C ALA A 48 0.98 -4.32 8.13
N GLY A 49 0.02 -3.68 7.48
CA GLY A 49 0.28 -2.88 6.27
C GLY A 49 1.08 -1.61 6.57
N LEU A 50 0.79 -0.93 7.68
CA LEU A 50 1.52 0.27 8.10
C LEU A 50 2.95 -0.02 8.54
N ASP A 51 3.20 -1.17 9.16
CA ASP A 51 4.56 -1.61 9.51
C ASP A 51 5.41 -1.79 8.25
N VAL A 52 4.87 -2.44 7.20
CA VAL A 52 5.55 -2.56 5.90
C VAL A 52 5.80 -1.19 5.27
N ILE A 53 4.89 -0.23 5.46
CA ILE A 53 5.09 1.15 5.00
C ILE A 53 6.20 1.84 5.80
N SER A 54 6.22 1.66 7.12
CA SER A 54 7.19 2.26 8.03
C SER A 54 8.61 1.72 7.77
N ASP A 55 8.75 0.41 7.62
CA ASP A 55 10.02 -0.28 7.34
C ASP A 55 10.63 0.15 6.01
N ALA A 56 9.79 0.49 5.03
CA ALA A 56 10.24 0.95 3.73
C ALA A 56 11.00 2.29 3.77
N ARG A 57 10.94 3.04 4.88
CA ARG A 57 11.74 4.27 5.09
C ARG A 57 13.25 4.02 5.03
N VAL A 58 13.71 2.80 5.33
CA VAL A 58 15.13 2.41 5.22
C VAL A 58 15.45 1.62 3.95
N SER A 59 14.53 1.62 2.98
CA SER A 59 14.73 0.92 1.70
C SER A 59 15.95 1.43 0.95
N ALA A 60 16.60 0.52 0.21
CA ALA A 60 17.71 0.86 -0.68
C ALA A 60 17.26 1.69 -1.90
N SER A 61 15.96 1.67 -2.24
CA SER A 61 15.40 2.52 -3.29
C SER A 61 15.10 3.91 -2.73
N PRO A 62 15.75 4.97 -3.24
CA PRO A 62 15.49 6.34 -2.77
C PRO A 62 14.03 6.77 -2.98
N LEU A 63 13.39 6.26 -4.04
CA LEU A 63 11.98 6.52 -4.32
C LEU A 63 11.09 5.93 -3.22
N VAL A 64 11.26 4.65 -2.92
CA VAL A 64 10.44 3.95 -1.91
C VAL A 64 10.65 4.55 -0.53
N ALA A 65 11.90 4.82 -0.14
CA ALA A 65 12.22 5.46 1.13
C ALA A 65 11.57 6.86 1.26
N ALA A 66 11.61 7.65 0.19
CA ALA A 66 10.98 8.96 0.13
C ALA A 66 9.44 8.88 0.22
N VAL A 67 8.82 7.94 -0.51
CA VAL A 67 7.37 7.73 -0.47
C VAL A 67 6.93 7.29 0.93
N ALA A 68 7.59 6.28 1.50
CA ALA A 68 7.33 5.79 2.85
C ALA A 68 7.43 6.92 3.90
N GLY A 69 8.49 7.73 3.84
CA GLY A 69 8.66 8.88 4.74
C GLY A 69 7.55 9.92 4.60
N ALA A 70 7.09 10.18 3.37
CA ALA A 70 5.98 11.09 3.10
C ALA A 70 4.64 10.54 3.61
N ILE A 71 4.43 9.23 3.56
CA ILE A 71 3.22 8.58 4.11
C ILE A 71 3.20 8.70 5.62
N VAL A 72 4.27 8.27 6.29
CA VAL A 72 4.37 8.34 7.76
C VAL A 72 4.18 9.78 8.24
N SER A 73 4.75 10.77 7.55
CA SER A 73 4.56 12.18 7.89
C SER A 73 3.11 12.68 7.75
N ARG A 74 2.28 12.03 6.93
CA ARG A 74 0.87 12.41 6.67
C ARG A 74 -0.12 11.62 7.51
N VAL A 75 0.12 10.33 7.68
CA VAL A 75 -0.79 9.35 8.28
C VAL A 75 -0.53 9.18 9.78
N GLY A 76 0.69 9.50 10.21
CA GLY A 76 1.18 9.27 11.55
C GLY A 76 2.17 8.10 11.59
N ASP A 77 3.07 8.13 12.57
CA ASP A 77 4.08 7.08 12.72
C ASP A 77 3.54 5.93 13.59
N PRO A 78 3.31 4.73 13.01
CA PRO A 78 2.85 3.58 13.80
C PRO A 78 3.86 3.19 14.89
N ASP A 79 5.16 3.45 14.67
CA ASP A 79 6.22 3.17 15.67
C ASP A 79 6.12 4.10 16.90
N LEU A 80 5.46 5.26 16.73
CA LEU A 80 5.18 6.20 17.82
C LEU A 80 3.81 5.94 18.48
N GLY A 81 3.09 4.91 18.03
CA GLY A 81 1.77 4.55 18.54
C GLY A 81 0.64 5.46 18.03
N GLU A 82 0.85 6.17 16.92
CA GLU A 82 -0.22 6.95 16.29
C GLU A 82 -1.15 6.01 15.52
N GLU A 83 -2.43 5.98 15.91
CA GLU A 83 -3.44 5.15 15.24
C GLU A 83 -4.11 5.96 14.11
N PRO A 84 -3.91 5.59 12.82
CA PRO A 84 -4.61 6.24 11.74
C PRO A 84 -6.10 5.88 11.74
N PRO A 85 -6.95 6.74 11.15
CA PRO A 85 -8.37 6.44 11.02
C PRO A 85 -8.57 5.19 10.16
N VAL A 86 -9.39 4.25 10.67
CA VAL A 86 -9.84 3.10 9.87
C VAL A 86 -10.78 3.63 8.78
N ILE A 87 -10.36 3.49 7.52
CA ILE A 87 -11.18 3.87 6.36
C ILE A 87 -11.93 2.63 5.90
N GLU A 88 -13.25 2.65 6.06
CA GLU A 88 -14.14 1.63 5.48
C GLU A 88 -14.81 2.23 4.24
N PRO A 89 -14.40 1.84 3.02
CA PRO A 89 -15.04 2.31 1.80
C PRO A 89 -16.49 1.81 1.75
N SER A 90 -17.42 2.69 1.36
CA SER A 90 -18.85 2.33 1.26
C SER A 90 -19.13 1.32 0.14
N ASP A 91 -18.25 1.25 -0.86
CA ASP A 91 -18.26 0.25 -1.93
C ASP A 91 -16.84 -0.33 -2.10
N PRO A 92 -16.54 -1.47 -1.44
CA PRO A 92 -15.23 -2.12 -1.52
C PRO A 92 -14.81 -2.53 -2.93
N ILE A 93 -15.77 -2.91 -3.78
CA ILE A 93 -15.48 -3.40 -5.14
C ILE A 93 -15.09 -2.23 -6.02
N ALA A 94 -15.91 -1.18 -6.05
CA ALA A 94 -15.59 0.03 -6.83
C ALA A 94 -14.31 0.71 -6.35
N TYR A 95 -14.03 0.66 -5.04
CA TYR A 95 -12.79 1.18 -4.48
C TYR A 95 -11.57 0.37 -4.93
N ALA A 96 -11.66 -0.97 -4.90
CA ALA A 96 -10.58 -1.82 -5.40
C ALA A 96 -10.28 -1.55 -6.89
N GLU A 97 -11.30 -1.43 -7.73
CA GLU A 97 -11.13 -1.09 -9.15
C GLU A 97 -10.45 0.28 -9.36
N ASP A 98 -10.82 1.30 -8.59
CA ASP A 98 -10.17 2.62 -8.62
C ASP A 98 -8.68 2.52 -8.23
N VAL A 99 -8.36 1.72 -7.22
CA VAL A 99 -6.98 1.49 -6.78
C VAL A 99 -6.15 0.78 -7.84
N LEU A 100 -6.71 -0.22 -8.53
CA LEU A 100 -6.05 -0.88 -9.65
C LEU A 100 -5.78 0.10 -10.80
N GLY A 101 -6.73 0.98 -11.10
CA GLY A 101 -6.54 2.05 -12.09
C GLY A 101 -5.41 3.00 -11.73
N ARG A 102 -5.34 3.43 -10.46
CA ARG A 102 -4.23 4.26 -9.95
C ARG A 102 -2.90 3.53 -9.94
N ALA A 103 -2.89 2.22 -9.70
CA ALA A 103 -1.69 1.40 -9.77
C ALA A 103 -1.13 1.33 -11.20
N ALA A 104 -2.00 1.17 -12.19
CA ALA A 104 -1.62 1.23 -13.61
C ALA A 104 -1.08 2.63 -14.00
N GLU A 105 -1.73 3.71 -13.53
CA GLU A 105 -1.25 5.07 -13.76
C GLU A 105 0.12 5.33 -13.11
N ALA A 106 0.32 4.87 -11.87
CA ALA A 106 1.61 4.93 -11.18
C ALA A 106 2.69 4.16 -11.94
N ASN A 107 2.37 2.97 -12.43
CA ASN A 107 3.28 2.14 -13.20
C ASN A 107 3.70 2.83 -14.51
N ALA A 108 2.75 3.38 -15.27
CA ALA A 108 3.04 4.14 -16.49
C ALA A 108 3.95 5.35 -16.20
N LEU A 109 3.67 6.07 -15.10
CA LEU A 109 4.48 7.20 -14.66
C LEU A 109 5.91 6.79 -14.29
N LEU A 110 6.07 5.73 -13.49
CA LEU A 110 7.37 5.23 -13.04
C LEU A 110 8.20 4.69 -14.21
N THR A 111 7.56 4.03 -15.17
CA THR A 111 8.23 3.52 -16.38
C THR A 111 8.82 4.65 -17.22
N VAL A 112 8.20 5.84 -17.22
CA VAL A 112 8.68 7.00 -17.98
C VAL A 112 9.73 7.80 -17.21
N LYS A 113 9.61 7.92 -15.88
CA LYS A 113 10.35 8.93 -15.10
C LYS A 113 11.33 8.36 -14.08
N ALA A 114 11.10 7.15 -13.57
CA ALA A 114 11.94 6.54 -12.55
C ALA A 114 12.99 5.61 -13.15
N ALA A 115 14.06 5.34 -12.40
CA ALA A 115 14.98 4.27 -12.75
C ALA A 115 14.25 2.92 -12.69
N GLN A 116 14.56 2.01 -13.61
CA GLN A 116 13.90 0.71 -13.68
C GLN A 116 13.95 -0.05 -12.35
N ALA A 117 15.09 -0.02 -11.66
CA ALA A 117 15.24 -0.66 -10.35
C ALA A 117 14.33 -0.06 -9.27
N ASP A 118 14.14 1.26 -9.27
CA ASP A 118 13.24 1.94 -8.33
C ASP A 118 11.77 1.65 -8.65
N ALA A 119 11.42 1.63 -9.94
CA ALA A 119 10.08 1.26 -10.39
C ALA A 119 9.74 -0.18 -10.00
N GLU A 120 10.65 -1.13 -10.24
CA GLU A 120 10.48 -2.53 -9.84
C GLU A 120 10.36 -2.70 -8.32
N THR A 121 11.21 -2.01 -7.55
CA THR A 121 11.15 -2.04 -6.07
C THR A 121 9.82 -1.48 -5.57
N TYR A 122 9.35 -0.37 -6.13
CA TYR A 122 8.07 0.23 -5.77
C TYR A 122 6.88 -0.69 -6.08
N LYS A 123 6.87 -1.34 -7.25
CA LYS A 123 5.85 -2.32 -7.62
C LYS A 123 5.81 -3.50 -6.65
N HIS A 124 6.98 -4.07 -6.34
CA HIS A 124 7.09 -5.19 -5.40
C HIS A 124 6.57 -4.80 -4.01
N TRP A 125 6.95 -3.61 -3.54
CA TRP A 125 6.52 -3.10 -2.25
C TRP A 125 4.99 -2.92 -2.15
N LEU A 126 4.30 -2.48 -3.20
CA LEU A 126 2.82 -2.42 -3.20
C LEU A 126 2.18 -3.80 -3.04
N VAL A 127 2.74 -4.82 -3.69
CA VAL A 127 2.25 -6.20 -3.57
C VAL A 127 2.53 -6.75 -2.16
N GLU A 128 3.71 -6.48 -1.59
CA GLU A 128 4.06 -6.85 -0.21
C GLU A 128 3.10 -6.24 0.82
N ILE A 129 2.68 -4.98 0.64
CA ILE A 129 1.68 -4.34 1.51
C ILE A 129 0.36 -5.11 1.46
N ALA A 130 -0.14 -5.43 0.26
CA ALA A 130 -1.38 -6.18 0.11
C ALA A 130 -1.28 -7.57 0.75
N GLU A 131 -0.14 -8.26 0.58
CA GLU A 131 0.13 -9.57 1.19
C GLU A 131 0.19 -9.51 2.72
N SER A 132 0.82 -8.47 3.28
CA SER A 132 0.92 -8.29 4.73
C SER A 132 -0.45 -8.10 5.37
N VAL A 133 -1.30 -7.27 4.77
CA VAL A 133 -2.68 -7.01 5.20
C VAL A 133 -3.50 -8.30 5.20
N VAL A 134 -3.49 -9.04 4.09
CA VAL A 134 -4.21 -10.31 3.93
C VAL A 134 -3.65 -11.41 4.87
N GLY A 135 -2.33 -11.46 5.07
CA GLY A 135 -1.67 -12.44 5.94
C GLY A 135 -1.94 -12.20 7.44
N ALA A 136 -2.05 -10.94 7.87
CA ALA A 136 -2.37 -10.59 9.25
C ALA A 136 -3.79 -11.03 9.65
N ALA A 137 -4.74 -10.99 8.72
CA ALA A 137 -6.10 -11.49 8.93
C ALA A 137 -6.12 -13.00 9.27
N SER A 138 -5.19 -13.77 8.72
CA SER A 138 -5.10 -15.22 8.88
C SER A 138 -4.50 -15.65 10.22
N THR A 139 -3.62 -14.84 10.81
CA THR A 139 -2.84 -15.19 12.01
C THR A 139 -3.50 -14.80 13.34
N GLY A 140 -4.52 -13.94 13.32
CA GLY A 140 -5.31 -13.56 14.51
C GLY A 140 -6.21 -14.67 15.09
N GLY A 141 -6.27 -15.86 14.47
CA GLY A 141 -7.11 -16.99 14.85
C GLY A 141 -6.52 -17.95 15.90
N MET A 142 -5.50 -17.54 16.66
CA MET A 142 -4.78 -18.43 17.59
C MET A 142 -5.53 -18.67 18.92
N LEU A 143 -6.80 -19.07 18.86
CA LEU A 143 -7.49 -19.87 19.88
C LEU A 143 -8.69 -20.61 19.26
N GLY A 144 -8.40 -21.71 18.57
CA GLY A 144 -9.35 -22.81 18.39
C GLY A 144 -10.05 -22.88 17.03
N ILE A 145 -9.54 -23.80 16.20
CA ILE A 145 -10.25 -24.48 15.11
C ILE A 145 -10.51 -23.62 13.85
N GLY A 146 -9.58 -23.71 12.88
CA GLY A 146 -9.83 -23.40 11.47
C GLY A 146 -9.53 -21.96 11.06
N GLY A 147 -8.25 -21.61 10.93
CA GLY A 147 -7.88 -20.37 10.24
C GLY A 147 -8.20 -20.52 8.75
N GLU A 148 -9.12 -19.71 8.24
CA GLU A 148 -9.33 -19.61 6.79
C GLU A 148 -8.01 -19.18 6.14
N THR A 149 -7.59 -20.01 5.18
CA THR A 149 -6.50 -19.70 4.26
C THR A 149 -6.93 -18.49 3.44
N VAL A 150 -5.98 -17.62 3.05
CA VAL A 150 -6.19 -16.52 2.09
C VAL A 150 -7.30 -16.86 1.10
N THR A 151 -8.39 -16.09 1.18
CA THR A 151 -9.63 -16.30 0.44
C THR A 151 -9.40 -16.09 -1.05
N ASP A 152 -10.29 -16.62 -1.89
CA ASP A 152 -10.20 -16.45 -3.34
C ASP A 152 -10.31 -14.98 -3.75
N THR A 153 -11.08 -14.17 -3.01
CA THR A 153 -11.23 -12.73 -3.25
C THR A 153 -9.96 -11.96 -2.92
N GLU A 154 -9.29 -12.27 -1.82
CA GLU A 154 -8.00 -11.65 -1.46
C GLU A 154 -6.89 -12.01 -2.45
N ARG A 155 -6.87 -13.27 -2.92
CA ARG A 155 -5.94 -13.71 -3.95
C ARG A 155 -6.20 -13.02 -5.29
N ALA A 156 -7.48 -12.91 -5.68
CA ALA A 156 -7.86 -12.21 -6.90
C ALA A 156 -7.40 -10.74 -6.87
N PHE A 157 -7.64 -10.02 -5.77
CA PHE A 157 -7.18 -8.63 -5.64
C PHE A 157 -5.66 -8.50 -5.78
N ARG A 158 -4.89 -9.39 -5.15
CA ARG A 158 -3.43 -9.42 -5.27
C ARG A 158 -2.98 -9.68 -6.71
N ASP A 159 -3.60 -10.66 -7.37
CA ASP A 159 -3.26 -11.02 -8.75
C ASP A 159 -3.61 -9.87 -9.70
N ASP A 160 -4.75 -9.22 -9.52
CA ASP A 160 -5.16 -8.04 -10.29
C ASP A 160 -4.22 -6.85 -10.07
N LEU A 161 -3.78 -6.62 -8.83
CA LEU A 161 -2.79 -5.59 -8.50
C LEU A 161 -1.44 -5.88 -9.17
N ALA A 162 -0.97 -7.13 -9.10
CA ALA A 162 0.26 -7.54 -9.75
C ALA A 162 0.17 -7.37 -11.28
N ASN A 163 -0.98 -7.71 -11.88
CA ASN A 163 -1.22 -7.52 -13.30
C ASN A 163 -1.20 -6.03 -13.69
N ALA A 164 -1.88 -5.16 -12.93
CA ALA A 164 -1.89 -3.71 -13.17
C ALA A 164 -0.50 -3.06 -13.08
N LEU A 165 0.39 -3.65 -12.28
CA LEU A 165 1.78 -3.21 -12.12
C LEU A 165 2.75 -3.84 -13.14
N ALA A 166 2.31 -4.85 -13.89
CA ALA A 166 3.10 -5.55 -14.90
C ALA A 166 2.86 -5.06 -16.34
N ASP A 167 1.71 -4.44 -16.61
CA ASP A 167 1.29 -3.91 -17.92
C ASP A 167 2.11 -2.67 -18.36
#